data_AF-A0A1C3VS08-F1
#
_entry.id   AF-A0A1C3VS08-F1
#
_cell.length_a   1.000
_cell.length_b   1.000
_cell.length_c   1.000
_cell.angle_alpha   90.00
_cell.angle_beta   90.00
_cell.angle_gamma   90.00
#
_symmetry.space_group_name_H-M   'P 1'
#
loop_
_entity.id
_entity.type
_entity.pdbx_description
1 polymer ?
#
loop_
_entity_poly.entity_id
_entity_poly.type
_entity_poly.pdbx_seq_one_letter_code
_entity_poly.pdbx_strand_id
1 'polypeptide(L)'
;MTTLEYDFSEMKLPGYGDDILIQGTAILESDCEDDSYFYVASLKIGKTTLKRPSRINSAHVIDDFLFTEIVKQIEDDKTVHGKHAALEWTDAVSGLVSDFVPALRRRHGMPMFLIPELAPLGGVSAQAAE
;
A
#
# COMPACT_ATOMS: atom_id res chain seq x y z
N MET A 1 -9.63 -14.04 -0.74
CA MET A 1 -8.82 -13.42 0.33
C MET A 1 -7.65 -12.72 -0.33
N THR A 2 -7.84 -11.42 -0.51
CA THR A 2 -6.83 -10.52 -1.07
C THR A 2 -5.72 -10.29 -0.04
N THR A 3 -4.48 -10.14 -0.52
CA THR A 3 -3.33 -9.75 0.31
C THR A 3 -2.54 -8.66 -0.40
N LEU A 4 -2.15 -7.61 0.31
CA LEU A 4 -1.46 -6.46 -0.23
C LEU A 4 -0.24 -6.12 0.63
N GLU A 5 0.88 -5.83 -0.01
CA GLU A 5 2.04 -5.23 0.65
C GLU A 5 1.92 -3.71 0.59
N TYR A 6 1.85 -3.06 1.75
CA TYR A 6 1.78 -1.61 1.88
C TYR A 6 3.10 -1.08 2.45
N ASP A 7 3.82 -0.28 1.69
CA ASP A 7 5.07 0.34 2.12
C ASP A 7 4.79 1.66 2.83
N PHE A 8 5.19 1.75 4.11
CA PHE A 8 5.09 2.97 4.88
C PHE A 8 6.47 3.58 5.10
N SER A 9 6.56 4.90 4.95
CA SER A 9 7.76 5.69 5.21
C SER A 9 7.42 6.88 6.09
N GLU A 10 8.39 7.38 6.84
CA GLU A 10 8.24 8.56 7.69
C GLU A 10 7.13 8.45 8.77
N MET A 11 6.82 7.22 9.20
CA MET A 11 5.81 7.01 10.24
C MET A 11 6.35 7.45 11.61
N LYS A 12 5.62 8.34 12.27
CA LYS A 12 5.98 8.87 13.60
C LYS A 12 5.34 8.02 14.68
N LEU A 13 6.13 7.53 15.63
CA LEU A 13 5.56 6.85 16.80
C LEU A 13 5.32 7.83 17.94
N PRO A 14 4.07 7.99 18.41
CA PRO A 14 3.80 8.77 19.60
C PRO A 14 4.53 8.15 20.81
N GLY A 15 5.34 8.95 21.50
CA GLY A 15 6.08 8.54 22.71
C GLY A 15 7.52 8.10 22.52
N TYR A 16 8.02 7.96 21.28
CA TYR A 16 9.43 7.63 20.98
C TYR A 16 10.28 8.85 20.55
N GLY A 17 9.67 10.04 20.52
CA GLY A 17 10.30 11.30 20.14
C GLY A 17 9.89 11.74 18.73
N ASP A 18 9.68 13.04 18.54
CA ASP A 18 9.17 13.62 17.29
C ASP A 18 10.12 13.44 16.08
N ASP A 19 11.37 13.05 16.34
CA ASP A 19 12.44 12.87 15.36
C ASP A 19 12.63 11.41 14.91
N ILE A 20 11.91 10.44 15.49
CA ILE A 20 12.02 9.03 15.09
C ILE A 20 11.02 8.74 13.97
N LEU A 21 11.57 8.56 12.77
CA LEU A 21 10.84 8.14 11.58
C LEU A 21 11.06 6.65 11.34
N ILE A 22 9.96 5.90 11.25
CA ILE A 22 9.98 4.48 10.96
C ILE A 22 9.58 4.25 9.51
N GLN A 23 10.31 3.35 8.87
CA GLN A 23 10.02 2.84 7.54
C GLN A 23 9.91 1.32 7.59
N GLY A 24 9.00 0.77 6.80
CA GLY A 24 8.79 -0.66 6.72
C GLY A 24 7.69 -1.01 5.74
N THR A 25 7.35 -2.30 5.72
CA THR A 25 6.29 -2.86 4.88
C THR A 25 5.28 -3.54 5.78
N ALA A 26 4.00 -3.25 5.58
CA ALA A 26 2.89 -3.92 6.24
C ALA A 26 2.25 -4.91 5.27
N ILE A 27 1.94 -6.11 5.77
CA ILE A 27 1.14 -7.09 5.04
C ILE A 27 -0.30 -6.92 5.47
N LEU A 28 -1.13 -6.43 4.55
CA LEU A 28 -2.56 -6.26 4.71
C LEU A 28 -3.24 -7.53 4.21
N GLU A 29 -4.09 -8.11 5.04
CA GLU A 29 -4.90 -9.27 4.69
C GLU A 29 -6.37 -8.95 4.86
N SER A 30 -7.20 -9.60 4.04
CA SER A 30 -8.64 -9.46 4.13
C SER A 30 -9.20 -10.14 5.38
N ASP A 31 -10.05 -9.44 6.12
CA ASP A 31 -10.74 -9.97 7.30
C ASP A 31 -11.96 -10.84 6.94
N CYS A 32 -12.51 -10.67 5.74
CA CYS A 32 -13.74 -11.32 5.30
C CYS A 32 -13.64 -11.87 3.87
N GLU A 33 -14.55 -12.77 3.49
CA GLU A 33 -14.56 -13.32 2.13
C GLU A 33 -14.82 -12.26 1.05
N ASP A 34 -15.51 -11.17 1.43
CA ASP A 34 -15.92 -10.07 0.53
C ASP A 34 -14.86 -8.97 0.37
N ASP A 35 -13.67 -9.11 0.97
CA ASP A 35 -12.54 -8.17 0.88
C ASP A 35 -12.87 -6.70 1.25
N SER A 36 -13.94 -6.50 2.01
CA SER A 36 -14.47 -5.18 2.39
C SER A 36 -13.63 -4.48 3.46
N TYR A 37 -12.92 -5.25 4.28
CA TYR A 37 -12.05 -4.75 5.35
C TYR A 37 -10.73 -5.48 5.32
N PHE A 38 -9.66 -4.75 5.64
CA PHE A 38 -8.33 -5.30 5.80
C PHE A 38 -7.87 -5.16 7.24
N TYR A 39 -6.89 -5.99 7.59
CA TYR A 39 -6.16 -5.90 8.84
C TYR A 39 -4.67 -6.11 8.58
N VAL A 40 -3.82 -5.61 9.47
CA VAL A 40 -2.37 -5.82 9.39
C VAL A 40 -2.01 -7.18 10.00
N ALA A 41 -1.63 -8.13 9.15
CA ALA A 41 -1.24 -9.48 9.56
C ALA A 41 0.21 -9.53 10.09
N SER A 42 1.12 -8.81 9.41
CA SER A 42 2.52 -8.72 9.82
C SER A 42 3.17 -7.41 9.38
N LEU A 43 4.24 -7.03 10.07
CA LEU A 43 5.05 -5.85 9.76
C LEU A 43 6.50 -6.27 9.55
N LYS A 44 7.15 -5.68 8.55
CA LYS A 44 8.57 -5.87 8.28
C LYS A 44 9.30 -4.54 8.42
N ILE A 45 10.18 -4.45 9.41
CA ILE A 45 10.98 -3.26 9.70
C ILE A 45 12.45 -3.64 9.57
N GLY A 46 13.08 -3.19 8.49
CA GLY A 46 14.44 -3.60 8.15
C GLY A 46 14.55 -5.12 7.95
N LYS A 47 15.27 -5.80 8.86
CA LYS A 47 15.46 -7.26 8.84
C LYS A 47 14.50 -8.01 9.78
N THR A 48 13.74 -7.28 10.60
CA THR A 48 12.87 -7.85 11.61
C THR A 48 11.45 -7.96 11.07
N THR A 49 10.83 -9.12 11.26
CA THR A 49 9.40 -9.32 10.97
C THR A 49 8.66 -9.46 12.28
N LEU A 50 7.75 -8.53 12.54
CA LEU A 50 6.85 -8.51 13.67
C LEU A 50 5.52 -9.14 13.23
N LYS A 51 5.04 -10.10 14.01
CA LYS A 51 3.73 -10.73 13.78
C LYS A 51 2.72 -10.16 14.76
N ARG A 52 1.45 -10.24 14.40
CA ARG A 52 0.36 -9.88 15.31
C ARG A 52 0.49 -10.61 16.66
N PRO A 53 0.56 -9.89 17.79
CA PRO A 53 0.67 -10.51 19.11
C PRO A 53 -0.55 -11.38 19.39
N SER A 54 -0.34 -12.64 19.76
CA SER A 54 -1.43 -13.59 20.01
C SER A 54 -1.82 -13.74 21.49
N ARG A 55 -1.01 -13.22 22.42
CA ARG A 55 -1.21 -13.36 23.87
C ARG A 55 -0.81 -12.10 24.63
N ILE A 56 -1.54 -11.82 25.72
CA ILE A 56 -1.36 -10.69 26.63
C ILE A 56 -0.02 -10.75 27.41
N ASN A 57 0.66 -11.91 27.43
CA ASN A 57 1.88 -12.13 28.22
C ASN A 57 3.04 -12.60 27.33
N SER A 58 3.47 -11.73 26.44
CA SER A 58 4.58 -11.96 25.51
C SER A 58 5.92 -11.60 26.15
N ALA A 59 6.96 -12.39 25.85
CA ALA A 59 8.33 -12.09 26.25
C ALA A 59 8.92 -10.87 25.49
N HIS A 60 8.25 -10.41 24.43
CA HIS A 60 8.71 -9.37 23.51
C HIS A 60 7.84 -8.12 23.60
N VAL A 61 7.74 -7.53 24.80
CA VAL A 61 6.84 -6.40 25.10
C VAL A 61 7.08 -5.18 24.20
N ILE A 62 8.34 -4.89 23.84
CA ILE A 62 8.69 -3.75 22.99
C ILE A 62 8.24 -4.00 21.54
N ASP A 63 8.45 -5.21 21.03
CA ASP A 63 8.07 -5.60 19.67
C ASP A 63 6.54 -5.59 19.49
N ASP A 64 5.81 -6.05 20.51
CA ASP A 64 4.35 -6.04 20.51
C ASP A 64 3.79 -4.62 20.63
N PHE A 65 4.42 -3.77 21.45
CA PHE A 65 4.08 -2.35 21.54
C PHE A 65 4.29 -1.66 20.19
N LEU A 66 5.46 -1.88 19.57
CA LEU A 66 5.81 -1.33 18.26
C LEU A 66 4.83 -1.78 17.19
N PHE A 67 4.49 -3.07 17.17
CA PHE A 67 3.46 -3.60 16.27
C PHE A 67 2.13 -2.88 16.48
N THR A 68 1.66 -2.81 17.73
CA THR A 68 0.36 -2.23 18.07
C THR A 68 0.26 -0.77 17.65
N GLU A 69 1.29 0.04 17.91
CA GLU A 69 1.27 1.46 17.53
C GLU A 69 1.32 1.70 16.02
N ILE A 70 2.07 0.88 15.28
CA ILE A 70 2.08 0.96 13.81
C ILE A 70 0.72 0.53 13.25
N VAL A 71 0.15 -0.57 13.75
CA VAL A 71 -1.16 -1.04 13.32
C VAL A 71 -2.24 0.01 13.56
N LYS A 72 -2.25 0.68 14.72
CA LYS A 72 -3.17 1.78 14.98
C LYS A 72 -3.10 2.89 13.93
N GLN A 73 -1.93 3.16 13.35
CA GLN A 73 -1.80 4.17 12.31
C GLN A 73 -2.15 3.67 10.91
N ILE A 74 -2.16 2.36 10.67
CA ILE A 74 -2.48 1.80 9.35
C ILE A 74 -3.96 1.43 9.26
N GLU A 75 -4.54 0.94 10.35
CA GLU A 75 -5.96 0.55 10.40
C GLU A 75 -6.90 1.74 10.73
N ASP A 76 -6.38 2.87 11.24
CA ASP A 76 -7.18 4.08 11.49
C ASP A 76 -7.23 5.00 10.26
N ASP A 77 -8.40 5.06 9.63
CA ASP A 77 -8.72 5.86 8.45
C ASP A 77 -8.61 7.39 8.66
N LYS A 78 -8.46 7.85 9.91
CA LYS A 78 -8.25 9.27 10.21
C LYS A 78 -6.80 9.69 10.03
N THR A 79 -5.87 8.74 10.13
CA THR A 79 -4.44 8.99 10.00
C THR A 79 -4.03 9.08 8.53
N VAL A 80 -2.87 9.71 8.26
CA VAL A 80 -2.34 9.81 6.89
C VAL A 80 -2.06 8.41 6.32
N HIS A 81 -1.41 7.55 7.11
CA HIS A 81 -1.08 6.20 6.67
C HIS A 81 -2.31 5.32 6.49
N GLY A 82 -3.33 5.43 7.33
CA GLY A 82 -4.56 4.66 7.15
C GLY A 82 -5.36 5.07 5.93
N LYS A 83 -5.39 6.36 5.58
CA LYS A 83 -6.00 6.80 4.31
C LYS A 83 -5.29 6.23 3.10
N HIS A 84 -3.96 6.27 3.09
CA HIS A 84 -3.17 5.73 1.98
C HIS A 84 -3.34 4.21 1.89
N ALA A 85 -3.26 3.49 3.01
CA ALA A 85 -3.48 2.05 3.06
C ALA A 85 -4.88 1.67 2.56
N ALA A 86 -5.92 2.41 2.96
CA ALA A 86 -7.29 2.18 2.50
C ALA A 86 -7.46 2.44 1.00
N LEU A 87 -6.79 3.46 0.46
CA LEU A 87 -6.79 3.71 -0.99
C LEU A 87 -6.10 2.57 -1.75
N GLU A 88 -4.89 2.19 -1.35
CA GLU A 88 -4.16 1.11 -2.01
C GLU A 88 -4.90 -0.23 -1.90
N TRP A 89 -5.54 -0.50 -0.76
CA TRP A 89 -6.42 -1.65 -0.59
C TRP A 89 -7.61 -1.64 -1.53
N THR A 90 -8.31 -0.50 -1.61
CA THR A 90 -9.47 -0.35 -2.50
C THR A 90 -9.07 -0.54 -3.95
N ASP A 91 -7.92 -0.02 -4.36
CA ASP A 91 -7.36 -0.20 -5.71
C ASP A 91 -7.03 -1.68 -5.97
N ALA A 92 -6.44 -2.36 -5.00
CA ALA A 92 -6.09 -3.79 -5.10
C ALA A 92 -7.34 -4.67 -5.23
N VAL A 93 -8.37 -4.44 -4.42
CA VAL A 93 -9.64 -5.18 -4.45
C VAL A 93 -10.44 -4.88 -5.72
N SER A 94 -10.41 -3.63 -6.19
CA SER A 94 -11.11 -3.22 -7.42
C SER A 94 -10.45 -3.74 -8.70
N GLY A 95 -9.28 -4.39 -8.60
CA GLY A 95 -8.50 -4.86 -9.75
C GLY A 95 -7.89 -3.73 -10.59
N LEU A 96 -7.91 -2.49 -10.07
CA LEU A 96 -7.27 -1.32 -10.68
C LEU A 96 -5.74 -1.41 -10.61
N VAL A 97 -5.20 -2.22 -9.70
CA VAL A 97 -3.80 -2.67 -9.72
C VAL A 97 -3.63 -3.81 -10.75
N SER A 98 -4.10 -3.59 -11.98
CA SER A 98 -3.57 -4.30 -13.13
C SER A 98 -2.35 -3.51 -13.59
N ASP A 99 -1.21 -4.19 -13.60
CA ASP A 99 0.13 -3.69 -13.95
C ASP A 99 0.92 -3.09 -12.78
N PHE A 100 1.61 -3.98 -12.07
CA PHE A 100 3.00 -3.75 -11.69
C PHE A 100 3.67 -2.92 -12.79
N VAL A 101 3.98 -1.66 -12.53
CA VAL A 101 4.96 -0.92 -13.33
C VAL A 101 6.31 -1.34 -12.76
N PRO A 102 7.06 -2.29 -13.36
CA PRO A 102 8.43 -2.49 -12.95
C PRO A 102 9.13 -1.16 -13.22
N ALA A 103 9.63 -0.55 -12.13
CA ALA A 103 10.41 0.67 -12.17
C ALA A 103 11.33 0.64 -13.38
N LEU A 104 11.05 1.51 -14.35
CA LEU A 104 11.85 1.73 -15.55
C LEU A 104 13.27 2.09 -15.07
N ARG A 105 14.09 1.05 -14.97
CA ARG A 105 15.50 1.14 -14.61
C ARG A 105 16.16 1.94 -15.72
N ARG A 106 16.29 3.26 -15.51
CA ARG A 106 16.95 4.17 -16.44
C ARG A 106 18.33 3.61 -16.78
N ARG A 107 18.50 3.16 -18.02
CA ARG A 107 19.83 2.95 -18.59
C ARG A 107 20.19 4.23 -19.35
N HIS A 108 21.36 4.76 -19.02
CA HIS A 108 21.93 5.95 -19.63
C HIS A 108 22.10 5.71 -21.15
N GLY A 109 21.45 6.53 -22.00
CA GLY A 109 21.75 6.57 -23.44
C GLY A 109 20.62 6.24 -24.45
N MET A 110 19.34 6.57 -24.21
CA MET A 110 18.31 6.50 -25.27
C MET A 110 17.72 7.88 -25.64
N PRO A 111 17.53 8.16 -26.96
CA PRO A 111 17.09 9.46 -27.45
C PRO A 111 15.60 9.70 -27.21
N MET A 112 15.26 10.96 -26.89
CA MET A 112 13.91 11.47 -26.73
C MET A 112 13.11 11.33 -28.03
N PHE A 113 12.11 10.44 -28.06
CA PHE A 113 11.03 10.54 -29.02
C PHE A 113 9.66 10.30 -28.38
N LEU A 114 8.93 11.42 -28.32
CA LEU A 114 7.50 11.62 -28.51
C LEU A 114 6.52 10.91 -27.57
N ILE A 115 6.04 11.72 -26.62
CA ILE A 115 4.68 11.67 -26.09
C ILE A 115 3.72 12.13 -27.21
N PRO A 116 2.60 11.44 -27.45
CA PRO A 116 1.35 12.10 -27.86
C PRO A 116 0.31 11.83 -26.78
N GLU A 117 0.10 12.77 -25.86
CA GLU A 117 -0.90 13.83 -25.93
C GLU A 117 -2.32 13.26 -26.06
N LEU A 118 -3.02 13.30 -24.94
CA LEU A 118 -4.46 13.11 -24.83
C LEU A 118 -5.21 14.11 -25.71
N ALA A 119 -6.24 13.59 -26.40
CA ALA A 119 -7.52 14.21 -26.80
C ALA A 119 -7.82 14.13 -28.32
N PRO A 120 -9.05 14.43 -28.78
CA PRO A 120 -10.23 13.56 -28.72
C PRO A 120 -10.91 13.39 -30.10
N LEU A 121 -11.95 12.54 -30.17
CA LEU A 121 -13.06 12.53 -31.15
C LEU A 121 -12.70 12.61 -32.66
N GLY A 122 -12.81 11.49 -33.37
CA GLY A 122 -12.82 11.53 -34.83
C GLY A 122 -12.92 10.18 -35.54
N GLY A 123 -14.15 9.67 -35.67
CA GLY A 123 -14.60 8.97 -36.88
C GLY A 123 -14.26 7.48 -37.04
N VAL A 124 -15.31 6.65 -37.06
CA VAL A 124 -15.42 5.63 -38.12
C VAL A 124 -16.85 5.69 -38.66
N SER A 125 -16.97 6.12 -39.91
CA SER A 125 -18.17 5.98 -40.73
C SER A 125 -18.38 4.51 -41.10
N ALA A 126 -19.61 4.02 -40.96
CA ALA A 126 -20.13 2.98 -41.82
C ALA A 126 -21.65 3.14 -41.96
N GLN A 127 -22.09 3.21 -43.22
CA GLN A 127 -23.36 2.69 -43.75
C GLN A 127 -24.52 3.67 -44.05
N ALA A 128 -24.61 4.05 -45.33
CA ALA A 128 -25.81 4.27 -46.18
C ALA A 128 -25.28 4.82 -47.53
N ALA A 129 -25.79 4.54 -48.73
CA ALA A 129 -26.78 3.63 -49.30
C ALA A 129 -26.62 3.82 -50.83
N GLU A 130 -26.76 2.77 -51.64
CA GLU A 130 -27.36 2.85 -52.97
C GLU A 130 -27.88 1.48 -53.40
#